data_AF-A0A2H0DI96-F1
#
_entry.id   AF-A0A2H0DI96-F1
#
_cell.length_a   1.000
_cell.length_b   1.000
_cell.length_c   1.000
_cell.angle_alpha   90.00
_cell.angle_beta   90.00
_cell.angle_gamma   90.00
#
_symmetry.space_group_name_H-M   'P 1'
#
loop_
_entity.id
_entity.type
_entity.pdbx_description
1 polymer ?
#
loop_
_entity_poly.entity_id
_entity_poly.type
_entity_poly.pdbx_seq_one_letter_code
_entity_poly.pdbx_strand_id
1 'polypeptide(L)' 'MKYRPEYPEKCFADLSAARDWVKGFVQWYNFEHCHSGIKFVTPTQRHNGEDVEILAKRKQVYQQAKS' A
#
# COMPACT_ATOMS: atom_id res chain seq x y z
N MET A 1 9.44 -0.33 2.41
CA MET A 1 9.06 -1.28 3.48
C MET A 1 9.78 -1.07 4.82
N LYS A 2 10.58 0.00 5.02
CA LYS A 2 11.41 0.15 6.24
C LYS A 2 10.67 0.80 7.44
N TYR A 3 9.35 1.02 7.38
CA TYR A 3 8.64 1.92 8.31
C TYR A 3 7.18 1.53 8.65
N ARG A 4 6.82 0.24 8.69
CA ARG A 4 5.51 -0.15 9.27
C ARG A 4 5.70 -0.33 10.79
N PRO A 5 4.96 0.41 11.65
CA PRO A 5 5.08 0.28 13.10
C PRO A 5 4.77 -1.13 13.63
N GLU A 6 3.89 -1.86 12.94
CA GLU A 6 3.47 -3.22 13.29
C GLU A 6 4.37 -4.31 12.69
N TYR A 7 5.50 -3.94 12.09
CA TYR A 7 6.45 -4.95 11.64
C TYR A 7 7.02 -5.67 12.87
N PRO A 8 7.00 -7.01 12.92
CA PRO A 8 7.36 -7.76 14.11
C PRO A 8 8.86 -7.61 14.36
N GLU A 9 9.19 -7.00 15.49
CA GLU A 9 10.57 -6.88 15.97
C GLU A 9 11.03 -8.15 16.70
N LYS A 10 10.08 -8.97 17.17
CA LYS A 10 10.32 -10.24 17.87
C LYS A 10 9.97 -11.42 16.96
N CYS A 11 10.62 -12.56 17.21
CA CYS A 11 10.27 -13.82 16.56
C CYS A 11 8.81 -14.21 16.87
N PHE A 12 8.16 -14.87 15.91
CA PHE A 12 6.85 -15.48 16.12
C PHE A 12 6.94 -16.64 17.11
N ALA A 13 5.90 -16.84 17.92
CA ALA A 13 5.83 -17.93 18.88
C ALA A 13 5.75 -19.31 18.19
N ASP A 14 5.08 -19.37 17.04
CA ASP A 14 4.93 -20.57 16.23
C ASP A 14 4.63 -20.21 14.76
N LEU A 15 4.49 -21.25 13.93
CA LEU A 15 4.19 -21.12 12.51
C LEU A 15 2.79 -20.57 12.22
N SER A 16 1.81 -20.81 13.11
CA SER A 16 0.46 -20.29 12.94
C SER A 16 0.45 -18.77 13.12
N ALA A 17 1.06 -18.29 14.20
CA ALA A 17 1.20 -16.87 14.49
C ALA A 17 1.92 -16.12 13.35
N ALA A 18 2.96 -16.73 12.78
CA ALA A 18 3.65 -16.18 11.61
C ALA A 18 2.70 -16.06 10.39
N ARG A 19 1.92 -17.11 10.09
CA ARG A 19 0.99 -17.12 8.96
C ARG A 19 -0.13 -16.09 9.12
N ASP A 20 -0.70 -15.98 10.31
CA ASP A 20 -1.77 -15.03 10.59
C ASP A 20 -1.29 -13.60 10.42
N TRP A 21 -0.10 -13.29 10.94
CA TRP A 21 0.51 -11.99 10.75
C TRP A 21 0.82 -11.69 9.27
N VAL A 22 1.43 -12.63 8.55
CA VAL A 22 1.75 -12.46 7.12
C VAL A 22 0.48 -12.25 6.29
N LYS A 23 -0.61 -12.96 6.60
CA LYS A 23 -1.90 -12.79 5.91
C LYS A 23 -2.41 -11.36 6.05
N GLY A 24 -2.43 -10.83 7.27
CA GLY A 24 -2.81 -9.44 7.52
C GLY A 24 -1.86 -8.44 6.85
N PHE A 25 -0.55 -8.73 6.89
CA PHE A 25 0.44 -7.90 6.23
C PHE A 25 0.23 -7.80 4.72
N VAL A 26 0.03 -8.94 4.03
CA VAL A 26 -0.17 -9.00 2.58
C VAL A 26 -1.46 -8.31 2.17
N GLN A 27 -2.55 -8.49 2.93
CA GLN A 27 -3.80 -7.79 2.68
C GLN A 27 -3.61 -6.28 2.75
N TRP A 28 -3.03 -5.77 3.83
CA TRP A 28 -2.74 -4.34 3.95
C TRP A 28 -1.79 -3.85 2.85
N TYR A 29 -0.73 -4.61 2.54
CA TYR A 29 0.29 -4.22 1.56
C TYR A 29 -0.31 -4.02 0.16
N ASN A 30 -1.24 -4.91 -0.24
CA ASN A 30 -1.85 -4.90 -1.56
C ASN A 30 -3.03 -3.93 -1.67
N PHE A 31 -3.80 -3.75 -0.61
CA PHE A 31 -5.09 -3.05 -0.69
C PHE A 31 -5.12 -1.69 0.01
N GLU A 32 -4.19 -1.40 0.93
CA GLU A 32 -4.22 -0.17 1.73
C GLU A 32 -2.92 0.64 1.60
N HIS A 33 -1.77 -0.03 1.54
CA HIS A 33 -0.48 0.64 1.49
C HIS A 33 -0.19 1.21 0.10
N CYS A 34 -0.13 2.54 0.02
CA CYS A 34 0.30 3.24 -1.18
C CYS A 34 1.83 3.23 -1.33
N HIS A 35 2.32 2.87 -2.52
CA HIS A 35 3.75 2.72 -2.79
C HIS A 35 4.30 3.87 -3.61
N SER A 36 5.37 4.50 -3.12
CA SER A 36 6.04 5.61 -3.84
C SER A 36 6.56 5.18 -5.22
N GLY A 37 7.04 3.93 -5.36
CA GLY A 37 7.52 3.38 -6.63
C GLY A 37 6.47 3.28 -7.74
N ILE A 38 5.19 3.31 -7.39
CA ILE A 38 4.06 3.35 -8.32
C ILE A 38 3.21 4.61 -8.13
N LYS A 39 3.86 5.72 -7.77
CA LYS A 39 3.22 7.04 -7.62
C LYS A 39 2.11 7.06 -6.56
N PHE A 40 2.33 6.40 -5.42
CA PHE A 40 1.40 6.41 -4.28
C PHE A 40 -0.02 5.95 -4.65
N VAL A 41 -0.10 4.79 -5.30
CA VAL A 41 -1.32 3.97 -5.39
C VAL A 41 -1.05 2.62 -4.75
N THR A 42 -2.09 1.84 -4.48
CA THR A 42 -1.92 0.48 -3.95
C THR A 42 -1.53 -0.49 -5.06
N PRO A 43 -0.85 -1.61 -4.75
CA PRO A 43 -0.51 -2.61 -5.75
C PRO A 43 -1.74 -3.16 -6.46
N THR A 44 -2.85 -3.39 -5.73
CA THR A 44 -4.11 -3.83 -6.34
C THR A 44 -4.67 -2.80 -7.31
N GLN A 45 -4.71 -1.51 -6.95
CA GLN A 45 -5.17 -0.44 -7.85
C GLN A 45 -4.36 -0.42 -9.15
N ARG A 46 -3.03 -0.57 -9.03
CA ARG A 46 -2.14 -0.62 -10.19
C ARG A 46 -2.37 -1.87 -11.03
N HIS A 47 -2.57 -3.01 -10.39
CA HIS A 47 -2.80 -4.29 -11.07
C HIS A 47 -4.13 -4.27 -11.85
N ASN A 48 -5.17 -3.69 -11.26
CA ASN A 48 -6.49 -3.55 -11.87
C ASN A 48 -6.56 -2.42 -12.92
N GLY A 49 -5.51 -1.60 -13.05
CA GLY A 49 -5.48 -0.46 -13.97
C GLY A 49 -6.23 0.79 -13.48
N GLU A 50 -6.75 0.78 -12.25
CA GLU A 50 -7.44 1.90 -11.61
C GLU A 50 -6.51 3.11 -11.38
N ASP A 51 -5.19 2.88 -11.38
CA ASP A 51 -4.19 3.92 -11.21
C ASP A 51 -4.27 5.03 -12.28
N VAL A 52 -4.74 4.71 -13.48
CA VAL A 52 -4.88 5.68 -14.58
C VAL A 52 -5.84 6.80 -14.19
N GLU A 53 -7.05 6.45 -13.74
CA GLU A 53 -8.09 7.42 -13.36
C GLU A 53 -7.69 8.18 -12.09
N ILE A 54 -7.15 7.46 -11.10
CA ILE A 54 -6.68 8.05 -9.83
C ILE A 54 -5.62 9.14 -10.10
N LEU A 55 -4.63 8.83 -10.94
CA LEU A 55 -3.55 9.76 -11.24
C LEU A 55 -4.01 10.93 -12.12
N ALA A 56 -4.96 10.71 -13.04
CA ALA A 56 -5.56 11.79 -13.83
C ALA A 56 -6.27 12.80 -12.92
N LYS A 57 -7.12 12.32 -11.98
CA LYS A 57 -7.81 13.17 -11.01
C LYS A 57 -6.82 13.92 -10.11
N ARG A 58 -5.77 13.24 -9.63
CA ARG A 58 -4.73 13.87 -8.79
C ARG A 58 -4.03 15.01 -9.52
N LYS A 59 -3.73 14.84 -10.81
CA LYS A 59 -3.13 15.89 -11.64
C LYS A 59 -4.03 17.12 -11.73
N GLN A 60 -5.34 16.93 -11.93
CA GLN A 60 -6.29 18.04 -11.98
C GLN A 60 -6.33 18.83 -10.67
N VAL A 61 -6.40 18.15 -9.53
CA VAL A 61 -6.38 18.80 -8.21
C VAL A 61 -5.11 19.65 -8.01
N TYR A 62 -3.94 19.11 -8.38
CA TYR A 62 -2.69 19.88 -8.28
C TYR A 62 -2.63 21.07 -9.23
N GLN A 63 -3.27 20.99 -10.40
CA GLN A 63 -3.37 22.12 -11.30
C GLN A 63 -4.27 23.21 -10.72
N GLN A 64 -5.41 22.84 -10.12
CA GLN A 64 -6.33 23.77 -9.47
C GLN A 64 -5.72 24.44 -8.22
N ALA A 65 -4.87 23.73 -7.48
CA ALA A 65 -4.21 24.29 -6.30
C ALA A 65 -3.04 25.24 -6.64
N LYS A 66 -2.59 25.28 -7.90
CA LYS A 66 -1.50 26.16 -8.36
C LYS A 66 -1.97 27.54 -8.84
N SER A 67 -3.28 27.74 -9.00
CA SER A 67 -3.91 29.01 -9.39
C SER A 67 -4.24 29.87 -8.19
#